data_AF-A0A1E9M394-F1
#
_entry.id   AF-A0A1E9M394-F1
#
_cell.length_a   1.000
_cell.length_b   1.000
_cell.length_c   1.000
_cell.angle_alpha   90.00
_cell.angle_beta   90.00
_cell.angle_gamma   90.00
#
_symmetry.space_group_name_H-M   'P 1'
#
loop_
_entity.id
_entity.type
_entity.pdbx_description
1 polymer ?
#
loop_
_entity_poly.entity_id
_entity_poly.type
_entity_poly.pdbx_seq_one_letter_code
_entity_poly.pdbx_strand_id
1 'polypeptide(L)'
;MTFLNYNKDEKLEFNYKRACGLWLIVVAAVIAIATMAGGKQIINMQVFSIGYVISFFSINMNKKVLNKLSDGPSSEFQKKVSSRAVILLFVLMILLGGPFFATENWRLIWLGALMATALHFFPYYFVHGKSMIYLGLACAINVFAGYIFTSIPLEVIAYIDAAIKLLFGIYLLFLSKPSKQK
;
A
#
# COMPACT_ATOMS: atom_id res chain seq x y z
N MET A 1 23.75 9.00 2.91
CA MET A 1 23.12 8.41 1.70
C MET A 1 23.87 7.19 1.14
N THR A 2 25.14 6.98 1.51
CA THR A 2 25.97 5.83 1.10
C THR A 2 25.38 4.47 1.50
N PHE A 3 24.71 4.38 2.66
CA PHE A 3 24.05 3.14 3.12
C PHE A 3 22.93 2.64 2.19
N LEU A 4 22.33 3.53 1.39
CA LEU A 4 21.29 3.21 0.41
C LEU A 4 21.85 2.94 -0.99
N ASN A 5 23.16 3.15 -1.23
CA ASN A 5 23.77 3.20 -2.57
C ASN A 5 23.09 4.25 -3.48
N TYR A 6 22.62 5.37 -2.93
CA TYR A 6 22.05 6.43 -3.75
C TYR A 6 23.15 7.14 -4.54
N ASN A 7 23.08 7.08 -5.86
CA ASN A 7 23.87 7.90 -6.76
C ASN A 7 22.98 9.03 -7.33
N LYS A 8 23.41 10.29 -7.15
CA LYS A 8 22.64 11.46 -7.62
C LYS A 8 22.47 11.48 -9.15
N ASP A 9 23.42 10.89 -9.87
CA ASP A 9 23.43 10.84 -11.33
C ASP A 9 22.65 9.63 -11.88
N GLU A 10 22.16 8.74 -10.99
CA GLU A 10 21.35 7.60 -11.38
C GLU A 10 19.93 8.03 -11.77
N LYS A 11 19.58 7.78 -13.03
CA LYS A 11 18.20 7.95 -13.49
C LYS A 11 17.33 6.81 -12.96
N LEU A 12 16.41 7.13 -12.06
CA LEU A 12 15.46 6.14 -11.50
C LEU A 12 14.53 5.58 -12.59
N GLU A 13 14.45 4.26 -12.65
CA GLU A 13 13.56 3.54 -13.56
C GLU A 13 12.44 2.87 -12.76
N PHE A 14 11.19 3.26 -13.01
CA PHE A 14 10.02 2.80 -12.27
C PHE A 14 9.44 1.51 -12.88
N ASN A 15 10.29 0.49 -13.03
CA ASN A 15 10.00 -0.67 -13.87
C ASN A 15 8.90 -1.60 -13.32
N TYR A 16 8.58 -1.51 -12.03
CA TYR A 16 7.58 -2.36 -11.36
C TYR A 16 6.22 -1.68 -11.15
N LYS A 17 5.94 -0.55 -11.84
CA LYS A 17 4.67 0.18 -11.71
C LYS A 17 3.44 -0.69 -11.93
N ARG A 18 3.43 -1.53 -12.96
CA ARG A 18 2.28 -2.39 -13.28
C ARG A 18 2.07 -3.49 -12.23
N ALA A 19 3.15 -4.07 -11.71
CA ALA A 19 3.08 -5.03 -10.61
C ALA A 19 2.51 -4.37 -9.34
N CYS A 20 2.96 -3.16 -9.01
CA CYS A 20 2.37 -2.34 -7.94
C CYS A 20 0.88 -2.04 -8.20
N GLY A 21 0.51 -1.75 -9.45
CA GLY A 21 -0.88 -1.54 -9.84
C GLY A 21 -1.77 -2.76 -9.57
N LEU A 22 -1.32 -3.95 -9.99
CA LEU A 22 -2.01 -5.20 -9.69
C LEU A 22 -2.12 -5.44 -8.17
N TRP A 23 -1.04 -5.20 -7.43
CA TRP A 23 -1.04 -5.30 -5.97
C TRP A 23 -2.11 -4.42 -5.32
N LEU A 24 -2.20 -3.15 -5.73
CA LEU A 24 -3.19 -2.21 -5.20
C LEU A 24 -4.63 -2.62 -5.50
N ILE A 25 -4.90 -3.14 -6.71
CA ILE A 25 -6.23 -3.65 -7.09
C ILE A 25 -6.64 -4.80 -6.17
N VAL A 26 -5.74 -5.77 -5.96
CA VAL A 26 -6.07 -6.94 -5.15
C VAL A 26 -6.22 -6.55 -3.67
N VAL A 27 -5.34 -5.71 -3.13
CA VAL A 27 -5.49 -5.22 -1.74
C VAL A 27 -6.77 -4.41 -1.57
N ALA A 28 -7.17 -3.60 -2.55
CA ALA A 28 -8.46 -2.90 -2.51
C ALA A 28 -9.64 -3.87 -2.43
N ALA A 29 -9.62 -4.95 -3.22
CA ALA A 29 -10.65 -5.99 -3.16
C ALA A 29 -10.66 -6.68 -1.79
N VAL A 30 -9.49 -7.01 -1.23
CA VAL A 30 -9.37 -7.61 0.11
C VAL A 30 -9.95 -6.70 1.18
N ILE A 31 -9.62 -5.40 1.17
CA ILE A 31 -10.18 -4.42 2.12
C ILE A 31 -11.69 -4.36 1.99
N ALA A 32 -12.22 -4.25 0.77
CA ALA A 32 -13.67 -4.18 0.54
C ALA A 32 -14.39 -5.43 1.06
N ILE A 33 -13.90 -6.62 0.73
CA ILE A 33 -14.50 -7.91 1.18
C ILE A 33 -14.39 -8.06 2.69
N ALA A 34 -13.23 -7.72 3.28
CA ALA A 34 -13.05 -7.80 4.73
C ALA A 34 -13.94 -6.79 5.47
N THR A 35 -14.17 -5.61 4.90
CA THR A 35 -15.12 -4.62 5.45
C THR A 35 -16.56 -5.14 5.38
N MET A 36 -16.95 -5.77 4.26
CA MET A 36 -18.28 -6.40 4.12
C MET A 36 -18.51 -7.51 5.17
N ALA A 37 -17.47 -8.26 5.52
CA ALA A 37 -17.52 -9.34 6.51
C ALA A 37 -17.20 -8.88 7.95
N GLY A 38 -17.07 -7.56 8.18
CA GLY A 38 -16.38 -6.97 9.33
C GLY A 38 -17.04 -7.17 10.70
N GLY A 39 -18.36 -7.04 10.78
CA GLY A 39 -19.11 -7.12 12.04
C GLY A 39 -18.48 -6.26 13.14
N LYS A 40 -18.27 -6.84 14.33
CA LYS A 40 -17.63 -6.15 15.49
C LYS A 40 -16.24 -5.58 15.16
N GLN A 41 -15.48 -6.25 14.30
CA GLN A 41 -14.13 -5.84 13.94
C GLN A 41 -14.11 -4.72 12.90
N ILE A 42 -15.25 -4.37 12.30
CA ILE A 42 -15.42 -3.37 11.23
C ILE A 42 -14.77 -3.78 9.90
N ILE A 43 -13.50 -4.17 9.93
CA ILE A 43 -12.82 -4.90 8.88
C ILE A 43 -12.44 -6.25 9.49
N ASN A 44 -12.89 -7.34 8.88
CA ASN A 44 -12.68 -8.68 9.42
C ASN A 44 -11.19 -9.05 9.35
N MET A 45 -10.58 -9.29 10.51
CA MET A 45 -9.14 -9.49 10.62
C MET A 45 -8.69 -10.77 9.91
N GLN A 46 -9.46 -11.85 10.01
CA GLN A 46 -9.14 -13.13 9.37
C GLN A 46 -9.24 -13.01 7.84
N VAL A 47 -10.34 -12.45 7.34
CA VAL A 47 -10.55 -12.25 5.89
C VAL A 47 -9.46 -11.32 5.33
N PHE A 48 -9.16 -10.21 6.01
CA PHE A 48 -8.10 -9.31 5.61
C PHE A 48 -6.72 -10.00 5.61
N SER A 49 -6.36 -10.69 6.69
CA SER A 49 -5.04 -11.32 6.84
C SER A 49 -4.82 -12.44 5.82
N ILE A 50 -5.80 -13.33 5.65
CA ILE A 50 -5.74 -14.42 4.67
C ILE A 50 -5.67 -13.83 3.26
N GLY A 51 -6.54 -12.87 2.93
CA GLY A 51 -6.55 -12.21 1.63
C GLY A 51 -5.22 -11.52 1.33
N TYR A 52 -4.66 -10.80 2.30
CA TYR A 52 -3.37 -10.12 2.18
C TYR A 52 -2.22 -11.10 1.95
N VAL A 53 -2.13 -12.17 2.75
CA VAL A 53 -1.07 -13.18 2.65
C VAL A 53 -1.13 -13.89 1.29
N ILE A 54 -2.31 -14.37 0.88
CA ILE A 54 -2.50 -15.00 -0.43
C ILE A 54 -2.04 -14.05 -1.53
N SER A 55 -2.52 -12.80 -1.50
CA SER A 55 -2.15 -11.78 -2.48
C SER A 55 -0.64 -11.55 -2.53
N PHE A 56 0.00 -11.50 -1.37
CA PHE A 56 1.44 -11.22 -1.26
C PHE A 56 2.25 -12.34 -1.92
N PHE A 57 1.92 -13.60 -1.64
CA PHE A 57 2.58 -14.74 -2.27
C PHE A 57 2.27 -14.83 -3.78
N SER A 58 1.00 -14.62 -4.17
CA SER A 58 0.58 -14.72 -5.57
C SER A 58 1.17 -13.63 -6.48
N ILE A 59 1.49 -12.45 -5.93
CA ILE A 59 1.98 -11.30 -6.70
C ILE A 59 3.43 -11.00 -6.37
N ASN A 60 3.75 -10.63 -5.12
CA ASN A 60 5.06 -10.09 -4.74
C ASN A 60 6.16 -11.16 -4.60
N MET A 61 5.80 -12.42 -4.36
CA MET A 61 6.77 -13.54 -4.37
C MET A 61 6.76 -14.33 -5.67
N ASN A 62 5.82 -14.05 -6.57
CA ASN A 62 5.68 -14.77 -7.83
C ASN A 62 6.53 -14.11 -8.93
N LYS A 63 7.75 -14.62 -9.12
CA LYS A 63 8.68 -14.14 -10.15
C LYS A 63 8.08 -14.14 -11.56
N LYS A 64 7.19 -15.09 -11.89
CA LYS A 64 6.54 -15.15 -13.21
C LYS A 64 5.59 -13.97 -13.42
N VAL A 65 4.80 -13.62 -12.41
CA VAL A 65 3.90 -12.46 -12.45
C VAL A 65 4.71 -11.16 -12.48
N LEU A 66 5.71 -11.04 -11.61
CA LEU A 66 6.58 -9.87 -11.56
C LEU A 66 7.31 -9.62 -12.88
N ASN A 67 7.95 -10.64 -13.46
CA ASN A 67 8.67 -10.50 -14.72
C ASN A 67 7.74 -10.20 -15.91
N LYS A 68 6.50 -10.67 -15.87
CA LYS A 68 5.49 -10.36 -16.91
C LYS A 68 5.04 -8.89 -16.85
N LEU A 69 5.04 -8.31 -15.66
CA LEU A 69 4.54 -6.95 -15.42
C LEU A 69 5.66 -5.91 -15.30
N SER A 70 6.93 -6.32 -15.20
CA SER A 70 8.05 -5.39 -15.11
C SER A 70 8.57 -4.98 -16.50
N ASP A 71 8.97 -3.71 -16.61
CA ASP A 71 9.61 -3.17 -17.82
C ASP A 71 11.15 -3.32 -17.79
N GLY A 72 11.69 -3.96 -16.75
CA GLY A 72 13.13 -4.09 -16.49
C GLY A 72 13.42 -4.40 -15.02
N PRO A 73 14.70 -4.55 -14.64
CA PRO A 73 15.10 -4.76 -13.26
C PRO A 73 15.03 -3.46 -12.43
N SER A 74 14.99 -3.59 -11.10
CA SER A 74 15.19 -2.47 -10.18
C SER A 74 16.67 -2.25 -9.90
N SER A 75 17.08 -1.01 -9.66
CA SER A 75 18.43 -0.73 -9.17
C SER A 75 18.65 -1.17 -7.73
N GLU A 76 19.91 -1.28 -7.31
CA GLU A 76 20.26 -1.63 -5.91
C GLU A 76 19.69 -0.62 -4.90
N PHE A 77 19.67 0.67 -5.26
CA PHE A 77 19.04 1.70 -4.45
C PHE A 77 17.53 1.41 -4.26
N GLN A 78 16.80 1.16 -5.36
CA GLN A 78 15.37 0.90 -5.31
C GLN A 78 15.03 -0.39 -4.55
N LYS A 79 15.86 -1.44 -4.66
CA LYS A 79 15.71 -2.69 -3.87
C LYS A 79 15.85 -2.41 -2.38
N LYS A 80 16.88 -1.65 -1.97
CA LYS A 80 17.09 -1.27 -0.56
C LYS A 80 15.97 -0.39 -0.03
N VAL A 81 15.50 0.58 -0.80
CA VAL A 81 14.37 1.43 -0.41
C VAL A 81 13.10 0.61 -0.24
N SER A 82 12.79 -0.29 -1.19
CA SER A 82 11.63 -1.18 -1.11
C SER A 82 11.64 -2.03 0.17
N SER A 83 12.78 -2.66 0.48
CA SER A 83 12.93 -3.45 1.70
C SER A 83 12.71 -2.62 2.98
N ARG A 84 13.29 -1.41 3.04
CA ARG A 84 13.08 -0.52 4.20
C ARG A 84 11.67 0.03 4.29
N ALA A 85 11.01 0.27 3.17
CA ALA A 85 9.61 0.68 3.15
C ALA A 85 8.72 -0.41 3.76
N VAL A 86 8.96 -1.68 3.46
CA VAL A 86 8.23 -2.80 4.07
C VAL A 86 8.51 -2.88 5.58
N ILE A 87 9.76 -2.74 6.01
CA ILE A 87 10.08 -2.71 7.46
C ILE A 87 9.35 -1.53 8.14
N LEU A 88 9.36 -0.36 7.51
CA LEU A 88 8.66 0.83 8.00
C LEU A 88 7.15 0.56 8.17
N LEU A 89 6.50 -0.13 7.23
CA LEU A 89 5.09 -0.48 7.35
C LEU A 89 4.79 -1.23 8.64
N PHE A 90 5.53 -2.30 8.93
CA PHE A 90 5.30 -3.11 10.13
C PHE A 90 5.57 -2.32 11.42
N VAL A 91 6.63 -1.51 11.45
CA VAL A 91 6.91 -0.63 12.59
C VAL A 91 5.75 0.35 12.80
N LEU A 92 5.26 0.99 11.74
CA LEU A 92 4.13 1.92 11.83
C LEU A 92 2.84 1.24 12.25
N MET A 93 2.56 0.02 11.79
CA MET A 93 1.38 -0.74 12.22
C MET A 93 1.42 -1.03 13.73
N ILE A 94 2.58 -1.41 14.26
CA ILE A 94 2.77 -1.63 15.70
C ILE A 94 2.56 -0.33 16.48
N LEU A 95 3.08 0.80 16.00
CA LEU A 95 2.98 2.08 16.72
C LEU A 95 1.59 2.72 16.64
N LEU A 96 0.94 2.63 15.48
CA LEU A 96 -0.31 3.36 15.22
C LEU A 96 -1.57 2.53 15.54
N GLY A 97 -1.54 1.21 15.29
CA GLY A 97 -2.68 0.32 15.56
C GLY A 97 -2.49 -0.55 16.81
N GLY A 98 -1.24 -0.98 17.06
CA GLY A 98 -0.87 -1.90 18.14
C GLY A 98 -1.41 -1.54 19.54
N PRO A 99 -1.29 -0.28 20.01
CA PRO A 99 -1.70 0.09 21.37
C PRO A 99 -3.19 -0.14 21.67
N PHE A 100 -4.02 -0.25 20.64
CA PHE A 100 -5.48 -0.34 20.76
C PHE A 100 -6.02 -1.77 20.78
N PHE A 101 -5.16 -2.77 20.60
CA PHE A 101 -5.58 -4.19 20.65
C PHE A 101 -6.02 -4.65 22.03
N ALA A 102 -5.37 -4.18 23.10
CA ALA A 102 -5.71 -4.58 24.47
C ALA A 102 -7.13 -4.15 24.89
N THR A 103 -7.64 -3.07 24.29
CA THR A 103 -9.00 -2.54 24.54
C THR A 103 -9.99 -2.90 23.44
N GLU A 104 -9.56 -3.70 22.44
CA GLU A 104 -10.35 -4.02 21.26
C GLU A 104 -10.98 -2.80 20.58
N ASN A 105 -10.28 -1.65 20.58
CA ASN A 105 -10.77 -0.46 19.88
C ASN A 105 -10.52 -0.61 18.37
N TRP A 106 -11.37 -1.41 17.73
CA TRP A 106 -11.27 -1.78 16.31
C TRP A 106 -11.20 -0.58 15.38
N ARG A 107 -11.87 0.54 15.75
CA ARG A 107 -11.77 1.77 14.99
C ARG A 107 -10.34 2.27 14.91
N LEU A 108 -9.69 2.45 16.06
CA LEU A 108 -8.33 3.00 16.12
C LEU A 108 -7.29 2.01 15.61
N ILE A 109 -7.51 0.70 15.80
CA ILE A 109 -6.66 -0.36 15.21
C ILE A 109 -6.62 -0.20 13.68
N TRP A 110 -7.78 -0.10 13.04
CA TRP A 110 -7.86 -0.03 11.58
C TRP A 110 -7.46 1.33 11.03
N LEU A 111 -7.83 2.45 11.67
CA LEU A 111 -7.31 3.77 11.29
C LEU A 111 -5.77 3.80 11.42
N GLY A 112 -5.21 3.13 12.43
CA GLY A 112 -3.76 2.97 12.59
C GLY A 112 -3.13 2.19 11.44
N ALA A 113 -3.71 1.05 11.07
CA ALA A 113 -3.23 0.23 9.96
C ALA A 113 -3.34 0.94 8.59
N LEU A 114 -4.45 1.65 8.33
CA LEU A 114 -4.66 2.41 7.10
C LEU A 114 -3.71 3.61 7.03
N MET A 115 -3.47 4.31 8.15
CA MET A 115 -2.48 5.41 8.22
C MET A 115 -1.05 4.90 8.01
N ALA A 116 -0.68 3.78 8.65
CA ALA A 116 0.61 3.14 8.44
C ALA A 116 0.84 2.82 6.95
N THR A 117 -0.19 2.30 6.28
CA THR A 117 -0.17 2.04 4.84
C THR A 117 -0.02 3.32 4.01
N ALA A 118 -0.74 4.39 4.35
CA ALA A 118 -0.63 5.67 3.65
C ALA A 118 0.78 6.27 3.74
N LEU A 119 1.38 6.24 4.94
CA LEU A 119 2.74 6.73 5.19
C LEU A 119 3.81 5.87 4.49
N HIS A 120 3.58 4.56 4.45
CA HIS A 120 4.44 3.60 3.76
C HIS A 120 4.53 3.83 2.24
N PHE A 121 3.53 4.46 1.61
CA PHE A 121 3.60 4.79 0.19
C PHE A 121 4.64 5.88 -0.14
N PHE A 122 4.98 6.78 0.78
CA PHE A 122 5.92 7.88 0.46
C PHE A 122 7.33 7.39 0.08
N PRO A 123 7.99 6.47 0.82
CA PRO A 123 9.25 5.88 0.38
C PRO A 123 9.17 5.20 -0.99
N TYR A 124 8.01 4.64 -1.34
CA TYR A 124 7.80 4.00 -2.64
C TYR A 124 7.79 4.96 -3.82
N TYR A 125 7.81 6.29 -3.59
CA TYR A 125 8.10 7.29 -4.61
C TYR A 125 9.36 6.93 -5.42
N PHE A 126 10.42 6.47 -4.76
CA PHE A 126 11.68 6.14 -5.43
C PHE A 126 11.60 4.88 -6.30
N VAL A 127 10.54 4.06 -6.16
CA VAL A 127 10.38 2.77 -6.85
C VAL A 127 9.27 2.82 -7.91
N HIS A 128 8.19 3.57 -7.65
CA HIS A 128 7.02 3.63 -8.52
C HIS A 128 6.68 5.04 -9.01
N GLY A 129 7.41 6.06 -8.55
CA GLY A 129 7.32 7.43 -9.02
C GLY A 129 6.24 8.27 -8.32
N LYS A 130 5.92 9.41 -8.92
CA LYS A 130 5.05 10.46 -8.34
C LYS A 130 3.64 9.96 -7.94
N SER A 131 3.12 8.92 -8.59
CA SER A 131 1.83 8.30 -8.25
C SER A 131 1.76 7.89 -6.78
N MET A 132 2.87 7.45 -6.18
CA MET A 132 2.89 7.04 -4.78
C MET A 132 2.71 8.19 -3.80
N ILE A 133 3.18 9.40 -4.15
CA ILE A 133 2.97 10.59 -3.33
C ILE A 133 1.47 10.94 -3.32
N TYR A 134 0.83 10.98 -4.48
CA TYR A 134 -0.59 11.28 -4.59
C TYR A 134 -1.46 10.20 -3.93
N LEU A 135 -1.11 8.92 -4.10
CA LEU A 135 -1.76 7.81 -3.42
C LEU A 135 -1.63 7.92 -1.89
N GLY A 136 -0.41 8.19 -1.41
CA GLY A 136 -0.12 8.37 0.01
C GLY A 136 -0.91 9.53 0.61
N LEU A 137 -0.92 10.69 -0.05
CA LEU A 137 -1.69 11.86 0.38
C LEU A 137 -3.19 11.59 0.39
N ALA A 138 -3.75 11.01 -0.67
CA ALA A 138 -5.18 10.71 -0.75
C ALA A 138 -5.62 9.74 0.36
N CYS A 139 -4.86 8.65 0.58
CA CYS A 139 -5.13 7.73 1.69
C CYS A 139 -4.98 8.42 3.05
N ALA A 140 -3.91 9.20 3.25
CA ALA A 140 -3.65 9.88 4.52
C ALA A 140 -4.76 10.89 4.87
N ILE A 141 -5.23 11.69 3.91
CA ILE A 141 -6.33 12.64 4.10
C ILE A 141 -7.61 11.89 4.47
N ASN A 142 -7.94 10.81 3.76
CA ASN A 142 -9.11 9.98 4.06
C ASN A 142 -9.06 9.41 5.49
N VAL A 143 -7.93 8.83 5.89
CA VAL A 143 -7.77 8.26 7.24
C VAL A 143 -7.76 9.36 8.31
N PHE A 144 -7.16 10.51 8.02
CA PHE A 144 -7.17 11.67 8.91
C PHE A 144 -8.59 12.18 9.16
N ALA A 145 -9.45 12.24 8.13
CA ALA A 145 -10.86 12.52 8.31
C ALA A 145 -11.53 11.50 9.25
N GLY A 146 -11.18 10.22 9.16
CA GLY A 146 -11.64 9.18 10.09
C GLY A 146 -11.19 9.38 11.55
N TYR A 147 -10.01 9.98 11.79
CA TYR A 147 -9.59 10.33 13.15
C TYR A 147 -10.34 11.54 13.70
N ILE A 148 -10.54 12.59 12.90
CA ILE A 148 -11.15 13.85 13.35
C ILE A 148 -12.67 13.74 13.48
N PHE A 149 -13.33 13.15 12.48
CA PHE A 149 -14.79 13.05 12.43
C PHE A 149 -15.23 11.66 12.86
N THR A 150 -15.33 11.48 14.18
CA THR A 150 -15.73 10.19 14.80
C THR A 150 -17.16 9.78 14.44
N SER A 151 -18.00 10.71 13.98
CA SER A 151 -19.33 10.45 13.45
C SER A 151 -19.33 9.72 12.10
N ILE A 152 -18.24 9.77 11.34
CA ILE A 152 -18.12 9.03 10.07
C ILE A 152 -17.84 7.55 10.40
N PRO A 153 -18.69 6.60 9.95
CA PRO A 153 -18.44 5.18 10.11
C PRO A 153 -17.11 4.78 9.49
N LEU A 154 -16.35 3.92 10.17
CA LEU A 154 -15.02 3.51 9.67
C LEU A 154 -15.14 2.70 8.37
N GLU A 155 -16.25 2.00 8.17
CA GLU A 155 -16.59 1.29 6.94
C GLU A 155 -16.54 2.23 5.73
N VAL A 156 -17.06 3.45 5.87
CA VAL A 156 -17.03 4.47 4.81
C VAL A 156 -15.59 4.85 4.50
N ILE A 157 -14.77 5.09 5.52
CA ILE A 157 -13.34 5.40 5.36
C ILE A 157 -12.63 4.22 4.67
N ALA A 158 -12.93 2.98 5.05
CA ALA A 158 -12.33 1.78 4.47
C ALA A 158 -12.73 1.58 3.00
N TYR A 159 -13.99 1.79 2.63
CA TYR A 159 -14.44 1.71 1.24
C TYR A 159 -13.85 2.82 0.37
N ILE A 160 -13.74 4.05 0.89
CA ILE A 160 -13.06 5.15 0.18
C ILE A 160 -11.58 4.81 -0.01
N ASP A 161 -10.92 4.28 1.02
CA ASP A 161 -9.52 3.85 0.96
C ASP A 161 -9.30 2.75 -0.09
N ALA A 162 -10.19 1.75 -0.13
CA ALA A 162 -10.21 0.72 -1.16
C ALA A 162 -10.44 1.31 -2.55
N ALA A 163 -11.39 2.24 -2.71
CA ALA A 163 -11.66 2.89 -3.99
C ALA A 163 -10.46 3.71 -4.50
N ILE A 164 -9.79 4.47 -3.63
CA ILE A 164 -8.56 5.19 -3.96
C ILE A 164 -7.50 4.20 -4.48
N LYS A 165 -7.25 3.12 -3.74
CA LYS A 165 -6.27 2.09 -4.13
C LYS A 165 -6.64 1.41 -5.44
N LEU A 166 -7.92 1.13 -5.67
CA LEU A 166 -8.42 0.54 -6.91
C LEU A 166 -8.16 1.47 -8.10
N LEU A 167 -8.51 2.75 -7.99
CA LEU A 167 -8.31 3.74 -9.07
C LEU A 167 -6.83 3.91 -9.41
N PHE A 168 -5.97 4.09 -8.41
CA PHE A 168 -4.52 4.15 -8.62
C PHE A 168 -3.96 2.83 -9.17
N GLY A 169 -4.50 1.70 -8.71
CA GLY A 169 -4.11 0.37 -9.17
C GLY A 169 -4.41 0.17 -10.66
N ILE A 170 -5.62 0.50 -11.10
CA ILE A 170 -6.03 0.47 -12.52
C ILE A 170 -5.13 1.38 -13.35
N TYR A 171 -4.93 2.62 -12.89
CA TYR A 171 -4.06 3.58 -13.57
C TYR A 171 -2.64 3.01 -13.74
N LEU A 172 -2.04 2.47 -12.68
CA LEU A 172 -0.69 1.93 -12.73
C LEU A 172 -0.57 0.67 -13.59
N LEU A 173 -1.57 -0.22 -13.54
CA LEU A 173 -1.54 -1.49 -14.25
C LEU A 173 -1.73 -1.32 -15.77
N PHE A 174 -2.63 -0.41 -16.19
CA PHE A 174 -3.07 -0.31 -17.58
C PHE A 174 -2.70 1.01 -18.27
N LEU A 175 -2.62 2.12 -17.54
CA LEU A 175 -2.52 3.46 -18.13
C LEU A 175 -1.14 4.11 -17.94
N SER A 176 -0.35 3.64 -16.97
CA SER A 176 0.95 4.24 -16.69
C SER A 176 1.97 3.88 -17.78
N LYS A 177 2.63 4.91 -18.32
CA LYS A 177 3.66 4.73 -19.34
C LYS A 177 4.92 4.10 -18.73
N PRO A 178 5.60 3.20 -19.47
CA PRO A 178 6.91 2.69 -19.09
C PRO A 178 7.93 3.83 -18.88
N SER A 179 8.93 3.58 -18.04
CA SER A 179 10.01 4.55 -17.76
C SER A 179 10.91 4.78 -18.97
N LYS A 180 10.99 3.78 -19.86
CA LYS A 180 11.64 3.86 -21.17
C LYS A 180 10.59 3.61 -22.25
N GLN A 181 10.48 4.52 -23.22
CA GLN A 181 9.91 4.14 -24.51
C GLN A 181 10.90 3.19 -25.18
N LYS A 182 10.41 2.03 -25.64
CA LYS A 182 11.20 1.13 -26.48
C LYS A 182 11.52 1.81 -27.81
#